data_AF-B7G7Y2-F1
#
_entry.id   AF-B7G7Y2-F1
#
_cell.length_a   1.000
_cell.length_b   1.000
_cell.length_c   1.000
_cell.angle_alpha   90.00
_cell.angle_beta   90.00
_cell.angle_gamma   90.00
#
_symmetry.space_group_name_H-M   'P 1'
#
loop_
_entity.id
_entity.type
_entity.pdbx_description
1 polymer ?
#
loop_
_entity_poly.entity_id
_entity_poly.type
_entity_poly.pdbx_seq_one_letter_code
_entity_poly.pdbx_strand_id
1 'polypeptide(L)'
;MSTPTRQRRKLRPLIITMGGPRRESLEALFAEPAMAANFEPPIFSPGVPSRSLRSRYQFLSQAYRAGLLPEAEWEAVRDHDCAPDEGDTSTDAFFAGLGDVPVTTGRRGSAADIRLHYSRELWQKAKGINRGRAVLGCTFAHLIALRVLVDQELDFVLEDNVRVPLTSCADRIWELLEATSNRKCHHRYYGWLGSVPNLRWIYDFHAPRFSHASDIFEHFAAFPFPSNEDIGNDLTAKEANSQSEINERDSETDHRQLDERKPGGNPVWGCYAYWISKEAFAELMETLRNDVGAMLWKTKRARHYIVKPIDKILPRLVMRTYGQEAVLLPSHPAFFRAPMLTSKIHTKWDAEFCKSTKFQLEHSGLSWSDLWLTAMEKAVVAYHEQE
;
A
#
# COMPACT_ATOMS: atom_id res chain seq x y z
N MET A 1 -27.67 -30.35 4.35
CA MET A 1 -26.69 -31.11 3.57
C MET A 1 -25.40 -30.30 3.55
N SER A 2 -24.36 -30.73 4.26
CA SER A 2 -23.07 -30.02 4.27
C SER A 2 -22.39 -30.22 2.92
N THR A 3 -22.21 -29.15 2.16
CA THR A 3 -21.40 -29.14 0.94
C THR A 3 -20.02 -29.69 1.31
N PRO A 4 -19.48 -30.70 0.61
CA PRO A 4 -18.16 -31.22 0.92
C PRO A 4 -17.15 -30.07 0.89
N THR A 5 -16.47 -29.85 2.03
CA THR A 5 -15.45 -28.81 2.16
C THR A 5 -14.34 -29.13 1.18
N ARG A 6 -14.30 -28.37 0.08
CA ARG A 6 -13.20 -28.45 -0.88
C ARG A 6 -11.92 -28.21 -0.09
N GLN A 7 -11.01 -29.18 -0.12
CA GLN A 7 -9.74 -29.07 0.59
C GLN A 7 -9.02 -27.80 0.10
N ARG A 8 -8.90 -26.80 0.97
CA ARG A 8 -8.22 -25.53 0.68
C ARG A 8 -6.73 -25.83 0.55
N ARG A 9 -6.09 -25.31 -0.50
CA ARG A 9 -4.63 -25.39 -0.63
C ARG A 9 -3.96 -24.45 0.37
N LYS A 10 -2.66 -24.61 0.61
CA LYS A 10 -1.91 -23.62 1.37
C LYS A 10 -1.76 -22.31 0.58
N LEU A 11 -1.79 -21.20 1.29
CA LEU A 11 -1.57 -19.85 0.78
C LEU A 11 -0.06 -19.56 0.69
N ARG A 12 0.35 -18.79 -0.32
CA ARG A 12 1.74 -18.54 -0.72
C ARG A 12 2.11 -17.06 -0.51
N PRO A 13 2.64 -16.69 0.66
CA PRO A 13 2.93 -15.30 0.99
C PRO A 13 4.28 -14.81 0.40
N LEU A 14 4.28 -13.58 -0.12
CA LEU A 14 5.49 -12.82 -0.44
C LEU A 14 5.68 -11.69 0.57
N ILE A 15 6.84 -11.57 1.20
CA ILE A 15 7.09 -10.57 2.26
C ILE A 15 8.18 -9.60 1.83
N ILE A 16 7.89 -8.30 1.87
CA ILE A 16 8.87 -7.23 1.71
C ILE A 16 9.54 -6.97 3.06
N THR A 17 10.86 -7.13 3.13
CA THR A 17 11.61 -6.86 4.35
C THR A 17 13.03 -6.35 4.08
N MET A 18 13.56 -5.58 5.03
CA MET A 18 14.97 -5.21 5.07
C MET A 18 15.87 -6.30 5.68
N GLY A 19 15.30 -7.44 6.09
CA GLY A 19 16.01 -8.55 6.71
C GLY A 19 16.20 -8.40 8.23
N GLY A 20 17.20 -9.11 8.77
CA GLY A 20 17.56 -9.07 10.18
C GLY A 20 16.44 -9.56 11.12
N PRO A 21 16.33 -9.02 12.34
CA PRO A 21 15.38 -9.51 13.36
C PRO A 21 13.90 -9.49 12.93
N ARG A 22 13.52 -8.59 12.02
CA ARG A 22 12.15 -8.54 11.48
C ARG A 22 11.85 -9.74 10.60
N ARG A 23 12.81 -10.15 9.77
CA ARG A 23 12.69 -11.36 8.94
C ARG A 23 12.60 -12.60 9.82
N GLU A 24 13.50 -12.73 10.80
CA GLU A 24 13.51 -13.86 11.75
C GLU A 24 12.16 -13.97 12.49
N SER A 25 11.58 -12.84 12.92
CA SER A 25 10.27 -12.82 13.56
C SER A 25 9.15 -13.29 12.64
N LEU A 26 9.20 -12.96 11.35
CA LEU A 26 8.20 -13.40 10.37
C LEU A 26 8.39 -14.88 9.99
N GLU A 27 9.63 -15.35 9.89
CA GLU A 27 9.93 -16.77 9.70
C GLU A 27 9.39 -17.59 10.89
N ALA A 28 9.56 -17.11 12.12
CA ALA A 28 8.97 -17.72 13.31
C ALA A 28 7.44 -17.71 13.27
N LEU A 29 6.82 -16.58 12.91
CA LEU A 29 5.36 -16.46 12.77
C LEU A 29 4.80 -17.50 11.78
N PHE A 30 5.39 -17.65 10.60
CA PHE A 30 4.91 -18.59 9.59
C PHE A 30 5.28 -20.06 9.90
N ALA A 31 6.21 -20.30 10.82
CA ALA A 31 6.53 -21.63 11.35
C ALA A 31 5.59 -22.08 12.48
N GLU A 32 4.81 -21.18 13.09
CA GLU A 32 3.78 -21.54 14.08
C GLU A 32 2.82 -22.60 13.51
N PRO A 33 2.48 -23.67 14.27
CA PRO A 33 1.71 -24.79 13.72
C PRO A 33 0.39 -24.40 13.04
N ALA A 34 -0.35 -23.43 13.59
CA ALA A 34 -1.60 -22.93 13.02
C ALA A 34 -1.40 -22.21 11.68
N MET A 35 -0.28 -21.49 11.53
CA MET A 35 0.10 -20.82 10.29
C MET A 35 0.66 -21.83 9.29
N ALA A 36 1.60 -22.69 9.69
CA ALA A 36 2.21 -23.69 8.83
C ALA A 36 1.19 -24.69 8.25
N ALA A 37 0.06 -24.91 8.93
CA ALA A 37 -1.05 -25.71 8.39
C ALA A 37 -1.72 -25.08 7.16
N ASN A 38 -1.75 -23.75 7.09
CA ASN A 38 -2.53 -22.99 6.09
C ASN A 38 -1.66 -22.19 5.10
N PHE A 39 -0.38 -21.99 5.40
CA PHE A 39 0.55 -21.20 4.60
C PHE A 39 1.79 -22.01 4.23
N GLU A 40 2.28 -21.82 3.01
CA GLU A 40 3.64 -22.22 2.64
C GLU A 40 4.67 -21.31 3.33
N PRO A 41 5.92 -21.77 3.51
CA PRO A 41 7.00 -20.90 3.96
C PRO A 41 7.09 -19.63 3.10
N PRO A 42 7.23 -18.43 3.71
CA PRO A 42 7.19 -17.19 2.96
C PRO A 42 8.40 -17.03 2.03
N ILE A 43 8.13 -16.44 0.86
CA ILE A 43 9.17 -15.92 -0.02
C ILE A 43 9.46 -14.49 0.40
N PHE A 44 10.74 -14.09 0.39
CA PHE A 44 11.14 -12.74 0.78
C PHE A 44 11.60 -11.91 -0.42
N SER A 45 11.05 -10.71 -0.54
CA SER A 45 11.52 -9.66 -1.45
C SER A 45 12.29 -8.60 -0.66
N PRO A 46 13.47 -8.16 -1.14
CA PRO A 46 14.27 -7.18 -0.42
C PRO A 46 13.61 -5.79 -0.46
N GLY A 47 13.62 -5.11 0.69
CA GLY A 47 13.34 -3.68 0.76
C GLY A 47 14.44 -2.85 0.09
N VAL A 48 14.13 -1.59 -0.26
CA VAL A 48 15.08 -0.68 -0.88
C VAL A 48 15.50 0.42 0.12
N PRO A 49 16.75 0.41 0.62
CA PRO A 49 17.22 1.41 1.56
C PRO A 49 17.22 2.81 0.92
N SER A 50 16.67 3.82 1.60
CA SER A 50 16.67 5.21 1.10
C SER A 50 18.08 5.77 0.81
N ARG A 51 19.10 5.27 1.52
CA ARG A 51 20.52 5.59 1.28
C ARG A 51 21.02 5.12 -0.09
N SER A 52 20.56 3.97 -0.57
CA SER A 52 20.95 3.43 -1.88
C SER A 52 20.49 4.34 -3.01
N LEU A 53 19.40 5.07 -2.81
CA LEU A 53 18.85 5.97 -3.82
C LEU A 53 19.62 7.28 -3.98
N ARG A 54 20.63 7.55 -3.13
CA ARG A 54 21.41 8.80 -3.20
C ARG A 54 22.38 8.84 -4.38
N SER A 55 23.03 7.71 -4.67
CA SER A 55 23.88 7.54 -5.83
C SER A 55 23.02 7.42 -7.09
N ARG A 56 23.46 8.05 -8.19
CA ARG A 56 22.79 7.99 -9.49
C ARG A 56 22.71 6.55 -10.01
N TYR A 57 23.83 5.84 -9.96
CA TYR A 57 23.90 4.46 -10.41
C TYR A 57 23.00 3.55 -9.57
N GLN A 58 23.16 3.58 -8.24
CA GLN A 58 22.36 2.74 -7.34
C GLN A 58 20.86 3.06 -7.46
N PHE A 59 20.49 4.32 -7.65
CA PHE A 59 19.12 4.72 -7.96
C PHE A 59 18.58 4.05 -9.22
N LEU A 60 19.33 4.12 -10.34
CA LEU A 60 18.90 3.56 -11.62
C LEU A 60 18.89 2.03 -11.59
N SER A 61 19.84 1.40 -10.89
CA SER A 61 19.84 -0.04 -10.63
C SER A 61 18.57 -0.49 -9.92
N GLN A 62 18.13 0.23 -8.88
CA GLN A 62 16.87 -0.09 -8.19
C GLN A 62 15.64 0.18 -9.07
N ALA A 63 15.66 1.23 -9.90
CA ALA A 63 14.59 1.50 -10.86
C ALA A 63 14.50 0.40 -11.94
N TYR A 64 15.63 -0.12 -12.42
CA TYR A 64 15.68 -1.25 -13.36
C TYR A 64 15.14 -2.53 -12.72
N ARG A 65 15.55 -2.85 -11.48
CA ARG A 65 15.01 -4.00 -10.72
C ARG A 65 13.52 -3.89 -10.49
N ALA A 66 13.01 -2.69 -10.22
CA ALA A 66 11.58 -2.38 -10.15
C ALA A 66 10.87 -2.45 -11.52
N GLY A 67 11.60 -2.75 -12.59
CA GLY A 67 11.07 -2.90 -13.94
C GLY A 67 10.75 -1.58 -14.62
N LEU A 68 11.18 -0.43 -14.10
CA LEU A 68 10.83 0.89 -14.64
C LEU A 68 11.69 1.30 -15.83
N LEU A 69 12.97 0.92 -15.83
CA LEU A 69 13.88 1.29 -16.91
C LEU A 69 13.75 0.32 -18.10
N PRO A 70 13.68 0.81 -19.34
CA PRO A 70 13.89 -0.02 -20.52
C PRO A 70 15.25 -0.71 -20.46
N GLU A 71 15.33 -1.96 -20.91
CA GLU A 71 16.57 -2.75 -20.88
C GLU A 71 17.69 -2.06 -21.65
N ALA A 72 17.43 -1.58 -22.87
CA ALA A 72 18.43 -0.86 -23.68
C ALA A 72 19.00 0.39 -22.98
N GLU A 73 18.18 1.14 -22.23
CA GLU A 73 18.67 2.28 -21.47
C GLU A 73 19.53 1.84 -20.28
N TRP A 74 19.16 0.76 -19.59
CA TRP A 74 19.95 0.22 -18.48
C TRP A 74 21.31 -0.31 -18.95
N GLU A 75 21.33 -1.09 -20.03
CA GLU A 75 22.56 -1.61 -20.64
C GLU A 75 23.52 -0.49 -21.02
N ALA A 76 23.01 0.61 -21.57
CA ALA A 76 23.82 1.77 -21.95
C ALA A 76 24.41 2.56 -20.77
N VAL A 77 23.85 2.43 -19.55
CA VAL A 77 24.32 3.18 -18.37
C VAL A 77 24.96 2.31 -17.28
N ARG A 78 24.82 0.98 -17.33
CA ARG A 78 25.27 0.10 -16.24
C ARG A 78 26.80 0.05 -16.12
N ASP A 79 27.53 0.22 -17.22
CA ASP A 79 28.99 0.10 -17.25
C ASP A 79 29.70 1.39 -16.77
N HIS A 80 28.95 2.46 -16.52
CA HIS A 80 29.48 3.72 -15.97
C HIS A 80 29.77 3.65 -14.45
N ASP A 81 29.61 2.48 -13.81
CA ASP A 81 29.81 2.22 -12.37
C ASP A 81 31.29 2.10 -11.93
N CYS A 82 32.26 2.21 -12.85
CA CYS A 82 33.66 1.91 -12.55
C CYS A 82 34.49 3.06 -11.96
N ALA A 83 33.95 4.27 -11.82
CA ALA A 83 34.65 5.35 -11.11
C ALA A 83 34.11 5.46 -9.68
N PRO A 84 34.90 5.17 -8.62
CA PRO A 84 34.51 5.50 -7.26
C PRO A 84 34.16 6.99 -7.18
N ASP A 85 33.32 7.38 -6.22
CA ASP A 85 32.74 8.71 -5.93
C ASP A 85 33.74 9.91 -5.89
N GLU A 86 34.99 9.74 -6.32
CA GLU A 86 36.03 10.74 -6.52
C GLU A 86 35.85 11.48 -7.85
N GLY A 87 34.77 12.25 -7.96
CA GLY A 87 34.63 13.24 -9.03
C GLY A 87 33.23 13.28 -9.58
N ASP A 88 32.62 14.46 -9.44
CA ASP A 88 31.33 14.88 -9.97
C ASP A 88 31.27 14.69 -11.50
N THR A 89 31.13 13.44 -11.96
CA THR A 89 30.85 13.16 -13.37
C THR A 89 29.52 13.83 -13.67
N SER A 90 29.62 14.87 -14.51
CA SER A 90 28.48 15.69 -14.89
C SER A 90 27.31 14.78 -15.28
N THR A 91 26.08 15.23 -14.99
CA THR A 91 24.90 14.43 -15.32
C THR A 91 24.91 14.03 -16.80
N ASP A 92 25.45 14.88 -17.67
CA ASP A 92 25.54 14.62 -19.10
C ASP A 92 26.60 13.57 -19.45
N ALA A 93 27.75 13.53 -18.77
CA ALA A 93 28.78 12.51 -19.00
C ALA A 93 28.27 11.10 -18.68
N PHE A 94 27.50 10.94 -17.61
CA PHE A 94 26.94 9.63 -17.21
C PHE A 94 25.88 9.12 -18.18
N PHE A 95 25.13 10.02 -18.82
CA PHE A 95 24.09 9.66 -19.79
C PHE A 95 24.59 9.73 -21.24
N ALA A 96 25.91 9.88 -21.47
CA ALA A 96 26.47 9.99 -22.81
C ALA A 96 26.21 8.72 -23.64
N GLY A 97 26.24 7.53 -23.02
CA GLY A 97 25.93 6.26 -23.68
C GLY A 97 24.50 6.12 -24.21
N LEU A 98 23.58 7.01 -23.81
CA LEU A 98 22.19 7.00 -24.31
C LEU A 98 22.05 7.60 -25.72
N GLY A 99 23.10 8.20 -26.29
CA GLY A 99 23.04 8.83 -27.61
C GLY A 99 22.58 7.90 -28.73
N ASP A 100 22.95 6.62 -28.66
CA ASP A 100 22.60 5.59 -29.64
C ASP A 100 21.30 4.83 -29.29
N VAL A 101 20.74 5.06 -28.10
CA VAL A 101 19.50 4.42 -27.66
C VAL A 101 18.32 5.27 -28.11
N PRO A 102 17.33 4.74 -28.84
CA PRO A 102 16.14 5.51 -29.19
C PRO A 102 15.31 5.86 -27.96
N VAL A 103 14.77 7.06 -27.92
CA VAL A 103 13.81 7.45 -26.87
C VAL A 103 12.54 6.61 -27.02
N THR A 104 12.09 6.02 -25.91
CA THR A 104 10.88 5.20 -25.88
C THR A 104 9.67 5.98 -26.42
N THR A 105 8.90 5.38 -27.34
CA THR A 105 7.67 5.99 -27.89
C THR A 105 6.52 5.90 -26.89
N GLY A 106 5.54 6.81 -26.95
CA GLY A 106 4.36 6.77 -26.08
C GLY A 106 4.55 7.43 -24.70
N ARG A 107 5.71 8.05 -24.47
CA ARG A 107 6.02 8.85 -23.27
C ARG A 107 5.01 9.98 -23.07
N ARG A 108 4.66 10.24 -21.82
CA ARG A 108 3.75 11.30 -21.35
C ARG A 108 4.53 12.29 -20.48
N GLY A 109 4.17 13.57 -20.57
CA GLY A 109 4.84 14.64 -19.82
C GLY A 109 4.83 15.95 -20.60
N SER A 110 5.70 16.88 -20.20
CA SER A 110 5.92 18.10 -20.98
C SER A 110 6.61 17.80 -22.32
N ALA A 111 6.57 18.75 -23.27
CA ALA A 111 7.26 18.62 -24.55
C ALA A 111 8.78 18.39 -24.41
N ALA A 112 9.38 18.84 -23.30
CA ALA A 112 10.77 18.57 -22.97
C ALA A 112 10.96 17.14 -22.42
N ASP A 113 10.07 16.70 -21.53
CA ASP A 113 10.13 15.36 -20.92
C ASP A 113 10.05 14.25 -21.97
N ILE A 114 9.11 14.33 -22.91
CA ILE A 114 8.90 13.31 -23.94
C ILE A 114 10.08 13.14 -24.91
N ARG A 115 11.04 14.08 -24.92
CA ARG A 115 12.27 14.03 -25.73
C ARG A 115 13.45 13.43 -24.98
N LEU A 116 13.30 13.16 -23.69
CA LEU A 116 14.34 12.56 -22.86
C LEU A 116 14.13 11.06 -22.74
N HIS A 117 15.23 10.32 -22.65
CA HIS A 117 15.24 8.96 -22.14
C HIS A 117 14.60 8.87 -20.75
N TYR A 118 13.93 7.76 -20.48
CA TYR A 118 13.21 7.55 -19.23
C TYR A 118 14.12 7.69 -18.02
N SER A 119 15.28 7.03 -18.05
CA SER A 119 16.29 7.02 -16.99
C SER A 119 16.79 8.43 -16.66
N ARG A 120 17.04 9.25 -17.69
CA ARG A 120 17.49 10.63 -17.55
C ARG A 120 16.42 11.50 -16.92
N GLU A 121 15.18 11.45 -17.42
CA GLU A 121 14.07 12.21 -16.85
C GLU A 121 13.81 11.80 -15.40
N LEU A 122 13.72 10.49 -15.14
CA LEU A 122 13.47 9.95 -13.81
C LEU A 122 14.52 10.46 -12.80
N TRP A 123 15.81 10.38 -13.15
CA TRP A 123 16.87 10.88 -12.28
C TRP A 123 16.79 12.41 -12.07
N GLN A 124 16.58 13.17 -13.15
CA GLN A 124 16.48 14.64 -13.06
C GLN A 124 15.34 15.08 -12.12
N LYS A 125 14.20 14.38 -12.16
CA LYS A 125 13.07 14.62 -11.26
C LYS A 125 13.33 14.11 -9.84
N ALA A 126 14.04 12.99 -9.69
CA ALA A 126 14.29 12.35 -8.41
C ALA A 126 15.45 12.93 -7.59
N LYS A 127 16.48 13.53 -8.22
CA LYS A 127 17.71 13.93 -7.51
C LYS A 127 17.47 14.89 -6.32
N GLY A 128 16.43 15.71 -6.39
CA GLY A 128 16.06 16.69 -5.35
C GLY A 128 15.05 16.22 -4.30
N ILE A 129 14.62 14.95 -4.28
CA ILE A 129 13.45 14.53 -3.46
C ILE A 129 13.72 14.37 -1.94
N ASN A 130 14.93 14.68 -1.43
CA ASN A 130 15.28 14.71 0.00
C ASN A 130 14.61 13.62 0.86
N ARG A 131 13.72 14.00 1.80
CA ARG A 131 13.00 13.07 2.71
C ARG A 131 12.07 12.10 1.96
N GLY A 132 11.63 12.44 0.75
CA GLY A 132 10.83 11.59 -0.12
C GLY A 132 11.54 10.34 -0.63
N ARG A 133 12.88 10.23 -0.48
CA ARG A 133 13.63 9.03 -0.86
C ARG A 133 13.17 7.77 -0.13
N ALA A 134 12.71 7.88 1.12
CA ALA A 134 12.16 6.73 1.85
C ALA A 134 10.86 6.23 1.20
N VAL A 135 9.97 7.16 0.79
CA VAL A 135 8.73 6.83 0.08
C VAL A 135 9.02 6.22 -1.29
N LEU A 136 10.03 6.74 -2.01
CA LEU A 136 10.44 6.16 -3.28
C LEU A 136 11.07 4.77 -3.13
N GLY A 137 11.88 4.56 -2.08
CA GLY A 137 12.43 3.24 -1.75
C GLY A 137 11.33 2.23 -1.46
N CYS A 138 10.32 2.60 -0.66
CA CYS A 138 9.12 1.80 -0.47
C CYS A 138 8.46 1.51 -1.83
N THR A 139 8.21 2.53 -2.67
CA THR A 139 7.61 2.34 -4.00
C THR A 139 8.39 1.33 -4.86
N PHE A 140 9.73 1.43 -4.92
CA PHE A 140 10.56 0.48 -5.65
C PHE A 140 10.50 -0.94 -5.06
N ALA A 141 10.53 -1.07 -3.73
CA ALA A 141 10.42 -2.37 -3.07
C ALA A 141 9.10 -3.08 -3.41
N HIS A 142 8.00 -2.34 -3.42
CA HIS A 142 6.69 -2.88 -3.81
C HIS A 142 6.66 -3.27 -5.28
N LEU A 143 7.22 -2.48 -6.20
CA LEU A 143 7.26 -2.84 -7.62
C LEU A 143 8.12 -4.10 -7.87
N ILE A 144 9.26 -4.23 -7.18
CA ILE A 144 10.09 -5.44 -7.22
C ILE A 144 9.30 -6.65 -6.71
N ALA A 145 8.60 -6.50 -5.58
CA ALA A 145 7.79 -7.58 -5.03
C ALA A 145 6.60 -7.95 -5.93
N LEU A 146 5.89 -6.98 -6.51
CA LEU A 146 4.76 -7.23 -7.39
C LEU A 146 5.16 -7.99 -8.65
N ARG A 147 6.36 -7.75 -9.19
CA ARG A 147 6.91 -8.57 -10.27
C ARG A 147 7.04 -10.03 -9.86
N VAL A 148 7.64 -10.30 -8.69
CA VAL A 148 7.77 -11.67 -8.16
C VAL A 148 6.40 -12.30 -7.88
N LEU A 149 5.47 -11.54 -7.32
CA LEU A 149 4.09 -11.98 -7.05
C LEU A 149 3.43 -12.50 -8.33
N VAL A 150 3.50 -11.71 -9.40
CA VAL A 150 2.84 -12.03 -10.68
C VAL A 150 3.58 -13.13 -11.43
N ASP A 151 4.91 -13.10 -11.46
CA ASP A 151 5.73 -14.09 -12.19
C ASP A 151 5.64 -15.49 -11.56
N GLN A 152 5.47 -15.58 -10.23
CA GLN A 152 5.39 -16.85 -9.49
C GLN A 152 3.97 -17.22 -9.05
N GLU A 153 2.96 -16.45 -9.45
CA GLU A 153 1.54 -16.64 -9.10
C GLU A 153 1.32 -16.83 -7.59
N LEU A 154 1.89 -15.92 -6.80
CA LEU A 154 1.75 -15.90 -5.35
C LEU A 154 0.42 -15.26 -4.93
N ASP A 155 -0.03 -15.55 -3.70
CA ASP A 155 -1.37 -15.18 -3.26
C ASP A 155 -1.50 -13.74 -2.80
N PHE A 156 -0.44 -13.19 -2.19
CA PHE A 156 -0.41 -11.81 -1.70
C PHE A 156 0.99 -11.35 -1.32
N VAL A 157 1.15 -10.03 -1.25
CA VAL A 157 2.32 -9.32 -0.72
C VAL A 157 2.01 -8.84 0.69
N LEU A 158 2.98 -8.97 1.59
CA LEU A 158 2.99 -8.41 2.94
C LEU A 158 4.18 -7.47 3.13
N GLU A 159 4.02 -6.43 3.93
CA GLU A 159 5.16 -5.74 4.55
C GLU A 159 5.63 -6.48 5.80
N ASP A 160 6.88 -6.26 6.24
CA ASP A 160 7.38 -6.81 7.51
C ASP A 160 6.70 -6.27 8.79
N ASN A 161 5.80 -5.33 8.54
CA ASN A 161 4.84 -4.67 9.40
C ASN A 161 3.69 -5.41 10.03
N VAL A 162 3.42 -6.63 9.59
CA VAL A 162 2.07 -7.20 9.75
C VAL A 162 2.01 -8.19 10.90
N ARG A 163 0.86 -8.25 11.57
CA ARG A 163 0.55 -9.24 12.60
C ARG A 163 -0.83 -9.85 12.32
N VAL A 164 -1.04 -11.06 12.82
CA VAL A 164 -2.17 -11.90 12.43
C VAL A 164 -2.81 -12.56 13.65
N PRO A 165 -4.13 -12.80 13.60
CA PRO A 165 -4.78 -13.76 14.46
C PRO A 165 -4.49 -15.17 13.95
N LEU A 166 -3.67 -15.94 14.69
CA LEU A 166 -3.12 -17.23 14.22
C LEU A 166 -4.17 -18.22 13.70
N THR A 167 -5.34 -18.26 14.34
CA THR A 167 -6.37 -19.26 14.10
C THR A 167 -7.36 -18.87 13.00
N SER A 168 -7.52 -17.58 12.70
CA SER A 168 -8.56 -17.09 11.77
C SER A 168 -8.01 -16.34 10.55
N CYS A 169 -6.70 -16.05 10.50
CA CYS A 169 -6.08 -15.31 9.40
C CYS A 169 -6.33 -15.98 8.03
N ALA A 170 -6.09 -17.29 7.93
CA ALA A 170 -6.28 -18.02 6.68
C ALA A 170 -7.76 -18.04 6.25
N ASP A 171 -8.67 -18.28 7.19
CA ASP A 171 -10.10 -18.35 6.91
C ASP A 171 -10.63 -17.01 6.39
N ARG A 172 -10.24 -15.89 6.99
CA ARG A 172 -10.59 -14.54 6.51
C ARG A 172 -10.11 -14.28 5.08
N ILE A 173 -8.93 -14.79 4.72
CA ILE A 173 -8.43 -14.70 3.34
C ILE A 173 -9.32 -15.52 2.41
N TRP A 174 -9.61 -16.77 2.76
CA TRP A 174 -10.45 -17.65 1.93
C TRP A 174 -11.88 -17.14 1.79
N GLU A 175 -12.48 -16.62 2.84
CA GLU A 175 -13.79 -15.96 2.82
C GLU A 175 -13.80 -14.79 1.84
N LEU A 176 -12.75 -13.95 1.84
CA LEU A 176 -12.61 -12.89 0.84
C LEU A 176 -12.46 -13.44 -0.57
N LEU A 177 -11.66 -14.49 -0.77
CA LEU A 177 -11.48 -15.10 -2.09
C LEU A 177 -12.81 -15.66 -2.62
N GLU A 178 -13.60 -16.32 -1.76
CA GLU A 178 -14.91 -16.88 -2.07
C GLU A 178 -15.93 -15.76 -2.38
N ALA A 179 -16.02 -14.75 -1.52
CA ALA A 179 -16.91 -13.58 -1.69
C ALA A 179 -16.61 -12.75 -2.95
N THR A 180 -15.38 -12.83 -3.46
CA THR A 180 -14.94 -12.07 -4.65
C THR A 180 -14.81 -12.91 -5.91
N SER A 181 -15.09 -14.22 -5.85
CA SER A 181 -14.90 -15.16 -6.96
C SER A 181 -15.71 -14.83 -8.22
N ASN A 182 -16.90 -14.25 -8.07
CA ASN A 182 -17.79 -13.87 -9.18
C ASN A 182 -17.64 -12.38 -9.57
N ARG A 183 -16.73 -11.63 -8.93
CA ARG A 183 -16.53 -10.20 -9.18
C ARG A 183 -15.27 -9.99 -10.02
N LYS A 184 -15.29 -8.99 -10.89
CA LYS A 184 -14.10 -8.58 -11.65
C LYS A 184 -13.13 -7.80 -10.74
N CYS A 185 -12.42 -8.52 -9.88
CA CYS A 185 -11.49 -7.94 -8.93
C CYS A 185 -10.05 -7.98 -9.46
N HIS A 186 -9.39 -6.82 -9.46
CA HIS A 186 -8.02 -6.66 -9.95
C HIS A 186 -7.04 -6.24 -8.86
N HIS A 187 -7.52 -5.83 -7.69
CA HIS A 187 -6.72 -5.50 -6.51
C HIS A 187 -7.51 -5.80 -5.24
N ARG A 188 -6.92 -6.54 -4.31
CA ARG A 188 -7.56 -6.91 -3.04
C ARG A 188 -6.66 -6.54 -1.89
N TYR A 189 -7.23 -5.91 -0.87
CA TYR A 189 -6.56 -5.75 0.40
C TYR A 189 -6.87 -6.96 1.29
N TYR A 190 -5.88 -7.44 2.03
CA TYR A 190 -6.06 -8.37 3.15
C TYR A 190 -5.76 -7.70 4.49
N GLY A 191 -5.11 -6.54 4.44
CA GLY A 191 -4.87 -5.65 5.55
C GLY A 191 -4.75 -4.22 5.02
N TRP A 192 -5.47 -3.31 5.67
CA TRP A 192 -5.58 -1.91 5.29
C TRP A 192 -5.81 -1.08 6.55
N LEU A 193 -5.45 0.21 6.56
CA LEU A 193 -5.69 1.08 7.72
C LEU A 193 -6.28 2.43 7.28
N GLY A 194 -6.75 3.19 8.26
CA GLY A 194 -7.33 4.52 8.12
C GLY A 194 -7.01 5.31 9.37
N SER A 195 -7.19 6.63 9.36
CA SER A 195 -7.32 7.35 10.63
C SER A 195 -8.60 6.88 11.33
N VAL A 196 -8.69 6.98 12.66
CA VAL A 196 -9.89 6.58 13.40
C VAL A 196 -11.18 7.22 12.84
N PRO A 197 -11.24 8.53 12.49
CA PRO A 197 -12.40 9.10 11.83
C PRO A 197 -12.77 8.43 10.50
N ASN A 198 -11.78 8.08 9.68
CA ASN A 198 -12.01 7.40 8.41
C ASN A 198 -12.46 5.95 8.63
N LEU A 199 -11.83 5.22 9.56
CA LEU A 199 -12.21 3.84 9.90
C LEU A 199 -13.65 3.80 10.39
N ARG A 200 -14.03 4.71 11.30
CA ARG A 200 -15.39 4.82 11.81
C ARG A 200 -16.38 5.08 10.67
N TRP A 201 -16.09 6.05 9.80
CA TRP A 201 -16.96 6.28 8.64
C TRP A 201 -17.05 5.06 7.71
N ILE A 202 -15.94 4.36 7.49
CA ILE A 202 -15.93 3.15 6.65
C ILE A 202 -16.83 2.07 7.26
N TYR A 203 -16.70 1.77 8.54
CA TYR A 203 -17.47 0.71 9.20
C TYR A 203 -18.94 1.09 9.41
N ASP A 204 -19.23 2.33 9.78
CA ASP A 204 -20.58 2.77 10.11
C ASP A 204 -21.43 3.06 8.87
N PHE A 205 -20.81 3.52 7.77
CA PHE A 205 -21.53 4.00 6.59
C PHE A 205 -21.10 3.33 5.30
N HIS A 206 -19.79 3.28 5.01
CA HIS A 206 -19.35 2.81 3.69
C HIS A 206 -19.58 1.31 3.50
N ALA A 207 -19.02 0.46 4.36
CA ALA A 207 -19.13 -1.00 4.24
C ALA A 207 -20.60 -1.50 4.29
N PRO A 208 -21.47 -1.02 5.20
CA PRO A 208 -22.86 -1.45 5.26
C PRO A 208 -23.68 -1.16 3.99
N ARG A 209 -23.32 -0.13 3.20
CA ARG A 209 -24.00 0.15 1.93
C ARG A 209 -23.82 -0.96 0.89
N PHE A 210 -22.75 -1.74 1.03
CA PHE A 210 -22.39 -2.80 0.08
C PHE A 210 -22.67 -4.20 0.62
N SER A 211 -23.05 -4.34 1.90
CA SER A 211 -23.61 -5.58 2.43
C SER A 211 -25.06 -5.70 1.95
N HIS A 212 -25.28 -6.32 0.80
CA HIS A 212 -26.64 -6.66 0.37
C HIS A 212 -27.26 -7.70 1.31
N ALA A 213 -28.57 -7.58 1.57
CA ALA A 213 -29.34 -8.47 2.44
C ALA A 213 -29.40 -9.96 2.00
N SER A 214 -28.74 -10.32 0.89
CA SER A 214 -28.68 -11.69 0.36
C SER A 214 -27.40 -12.44 0.72
N ASP A 215 -26.46 -11.85 1.46
CA ASP A 215 -25.23 -12.54 1.86
C ASP A 215 -25.54 -13.54 2.98
N ILE A 216 -25.60 -14.82 2.59
CA ILE A 216 -25.79 -16.01 3.42
C ILE A 216 -24.67 -16.17 4.46
N PHE A 217 -23.61 -15.36 4.36
CA PHE A 217 -22.55 -15.23 5.36
C PHE A 217 -22.77 -13.95 6.16
N GLU A 218 -23.55 -14.03 7.24
CA GLU A 218 -23.89 -12.90 8.14
C GLU A 218 -22.68 -12.15 8.74
N HIS A 219 -21.43 -12.56 8.45
CA HIS A 219 -20.24 -12.12 9.17
C HIS A 219 -19.07 -11.60 8.31
N PHE A 220 -19.05 -11.78 6.98
CA PHE A 220 -17.92 -11.32 6.16
C PHE A 220 -18.38 -10.63 4.87
N ALA A 221 -18.02 -9.35 4.69
CA ALA A 221 -18.39 -8.56 3.52
C ALA A 221 -17.15 -8.01 2.82
N ALA A 222 -17.15 -8.08 1.48
CA ALA A 222 -16.19 -7.41 0.63
C ALA A 222 -16.82 -6.17 -0.01
N PHE A 223 -16.24 -5.00 0.22
CA PHE A 223 -16.76 -3.72 -0.27
C PHE A 223 -15.74 -2.99 -1.17
N PRO A 224 -16.20 -2.14 -2.11
CA PRO A 224 -15.32 -1.36 -2.98
C PRO A 224 -14.40 -0.41 -2.23
N PHE A 225 -13.32 0.06 -2.87
CA PHE A 225 -12.43 1.03 -2.25
C PHE A 225 -13.12 2.38 -2.02
N PRO A 226 -13.08 2.93 -0.79
CA PRO A 226 -13.69 4.23 -0.49
C PRO A 226 -12.91 5.38 -1.11
N SER A 227 -13.64 6.36 -1.65
CA SER A 227 -13.12 7.59 -2.22
C SER A 227 -13.46 8.82 -1.38
N ASN A 228 -12.81 9.95 -1.67
CA ASN A 228 -13.19 11.23 -1.04
C ASN A 228 -14.54 11.75 -1.55
N GLU A 229 -14.97 11.31 -2.73
CA GLU A 229 -16.30 11.61 -3.26
C GLU A 229 -17.37 10.91 -2.43
N ASP A 230 -17.14 9.64 -2.04
CA ASP A 230 -18.04 8.91 -1.15
C ASP A 230 -18.20 9.62 0.21
N ILE A 231 -17.08 10.11 0.78
CA ILE A 231 -17.11 10.91 2.01
C ILE A 231 -17.93 12.18 1.81
N GLY A 232 -17.69 12.91 0.71
CA GLY A 232 -18.41 14.15 0.41
C GLY A 232 -19.92 13.93 0.29
N ASN A 233 -20.33 12.91 -0.46
CA ASN A 233 -21.72 12.54 -0.66
C ASN A 233 -22.41 12.21 0.67
N ASP A 234 -21.75 11.43 1.54
CA ASP A 234 -22.32 11.03 2.84
C ASP A 234 -22.43 12.21 3.81
N LEU A 235 -21.48 13.14 3.79
CA LEU A 235 -21.52 14.36 4.60
C LEU A 235 -22.64 15.29 4.14
N THR A 236 -22.80 15.50 2.84
CA THR A 236 -23.89 16.32 2.30
C THR A 236 -25.27 15.71 2.59
N ALA A 237 -25.40 14.38 2.49
CA ALA A 237 -26.64 13.69 2.85
C ALA A 237 -27.00 13.86 4.33
N LYS A 238 -26.01 13.78 5.23
CA LYS A 238 -26.20 14.05 6.65
C LYS A 238 -26.59 15.50 6.93
N GLU A 239 -25.92 16.47 6.30
CA GLU A 239 -26.24 17.89 6.45
C GLU A 239 -27.67 18.20 5.98
N ALA A 240 -28.12 17.60 4.87
CA ALA A 240 -29.49 17.73 4.38
C ALA A 240 -30.52 17.16 5.37
N ASN A 241 -30.23 16.01 5.99
CA ASN A 241 -31.11 15.40 7.00
C ASN A 241 -31.11 16.21 8.31
N SER A 242 -29.95 16.69 8.78
CA SER A 242 -29.87 17.48 10.00
C SER A 242 -30.52 18.87 9.86
N GLN A 243 -30.46 19.50 8.69
CA GLN A 243 -31.20 20.76 8.45
C GLN A 243 -32.73 20.57 8.52
N SER A 244 -33.24 19.36 8.31
CA SER A 244 -34.66 19.06 8.54
C SER A 244 -35.02 18.89 10.03
N GLU A 245 -34.05 18.58 10.88
CA GLU A 245 -34.24 18.33 12.32
C GLU A 245 -33.88 19.54 13.22
N ILE A 246 -33.01 20.45 12.74
CA ILE A 246 -32.52 21.62 13.51
C ILE A 246 -33.57 22.75 13.64
N ASN A 247 -34.76 22.61 13.05
CA ASN A 247 -35.87 23.53 13.30
C ASN A 247 -36.45 23.48 14.73
N GLU A 248 -35.90 22.70 15.68
CA GLU A 248 -36.46 22.61 17.04
C GLU A 248 -35.49 22.80 18.22
N ARG A 249 -34.15 22.92 18.09
CA ARG A 249 -33.28 23.11 19.29
C ARG A 249 -32.06 23.99 19.06
N ASP A 250 -32.06 25.13 19.76
CA ASP A 250 -30.92 26.02 19.99
C ASP A 250 -29.87 25.37 20.90
N SER A 251 -28.65 25.12 20.39
CA SER A 251 -27.45 25.10 21.24
C SER A 251 -26.16 25.29 20.43
N GLU A 252 -25.50 26.43 20.62
CA GLU A 252 -24.27 26.86 19.92
C GLU A 252 -22.97 26.21 20.44
N THR A 253 -23.02 25.33 21.44
CA THR A 253 -21.82 24.87 22.17
C THR A 253 -21.13 23.61 21.62
N ASP A 254 -21.67 22.93 20.61
CA ASP A 254 -21.19 21.61 20.17
C ASP A 254 -20.33 21.62 18.89
N HIS A 255 -20.21 22.76 18.21
CA HIS A 255 -19.60 22.80 16.86
C HIS A 255 -18.09 22.52 16.80
N ARG A 256 -17.34 22.68 17.90
CA ARG A 256 -15.87 22.48 17.89
C ARG A 256 -15.44 21.02 18.13
N GLN A 257 -16.23 20.18 18.81
CA GLN A 257 -15.90 18.76 18.98
C GLN A 257 -16.28 17.90 17.75
N LEU A 258 -17.17 18.41 16.91
CA LEU A 258 -17.60 17.73 15.68
C LEU A 258 -16.52 17.72 14.58
N ASP A 259 -15.64 18.72 14.55
CA ASP A 259 -14.65 18.88 13.47
C ASP A 259 -13.48 17.87 13.56
N GLU A 260 -13.11 17.44 14.77
CA GLU A 260 -12.05 16.43 14.99
C GLU A 260 -12.48 15.00 14.60
N ARG A 261 -13.77 14.78 14.37
CA ARG A 261 -14.35 13.47 13.98
C ARG A 261 -14.67 13.38 12.49
N LYS A 262 -14.45 14.44 11.72
CA LYS A 262 -14.83 14.45 10.30
C LYS A 262 -13.88 13.57 9.48
N PRO A 263 -14.38 12.56 8.75
CA PRO A 263 -13.54 11.79 7.84
C PRO A 263 -12.97 12.69 6.73
N GLY A 264 -11.77 12.38 6.24
CA GLY A 264 -11.12 13.17 5.20
C GLY A 264 -9.73 12.67 4.82
N GLY A 265 -9.04 13.44 3.98
CA GLY A 265 -7.68 13.13 3.55
C GLY A 265 -7.62 11.95 2.57
N ASN A 266 -7.00 10.83 2.96
CA ASN A 266 -7.09 9.58 2.21
C ASN A 266 -7.87 8.59 3.09
N PRO A 267 -9.01 8.06 2.64
CA PRO A 267 -9.87 7.21 3.48
C PRO A 267 -9.11 5.98 4.00
N VAL A 268 -8.37 5.35 3.09
CA VAL A 268 -7.54 4.18 3.35
C VAL A 268 -6.09 4.51 3.00
N TRP A 269 -5.17 4.02 3.82
CA TRP A 269 -3.73 4.14 3.64
C TRP A 269 -3.00 2.94 4.29
N GLY A 270 -1.72 2.75 3.95
CA GLY A 270 -0.92 1.62 4.40
C GLY A 270 -1.19 0.34 3.60
N CYS A 271 -0.59 0.22 2.42
CA CYS A 271 -0.69 -0.97 1.58
C CYS A 271 0.22 -2.10 2.10
N TYR A 272 -0.10 -2.65 3.27
CA TYR A 272 0.77 -3.60 3.95
C TYR A 272 0.41 -5.07 3.77
N ALA A 273 -0.78 -5.38 3.24
CA ALA A 273 -1.16 -6.74 2.88
C ALA A 273 -2.19 -6.74 1.74
N TYR A 274 -1.80 -7.21 0.56
CA TYR A 274 -2.63 -7.08 -0.64
C TYR A 274 -2.23 -8.01 -1.78
N TRP A 275 -3.10 -8.14 -2.77
CA TRP A 275 -2.87 -8.83 -4.03
C TRP A 275 -3.26 -7.95 -5.21
N ILE A 276 -2.58 -8.09 -6.34
CA ILE A 276 -2.93 -7.46 -7.62
C ILE A 276 -2.97 -8.52 -8.71
N SER A 277 -3.93 -8.39 -9.64
CA SER A 277 -3.99 -9.23 -10.84
C SER A 277 -2.82 -8.94 -11.79
N LYS A 278 -2.50 -9.92 -12.64
CA LYS A 278 -1.46 -9.81 -13.68
C LYS A 278 -1.77 -8.67 -14.66
N GLU A 279 -3.03 -8.52 -15.04
CA GLU A 279 -3.53 -7.49 -15.97
C GLU A 279 -3.38 -6.09 -15.37
N ALA A 280 -3.74 -5.92 -14.09
CA ALA A 280 -3.56 -4.64 -13.41
C ALA A 280 -2.10 -4.30 -13.16
N PHE A 281 -1.25 -5.30 -12.88
CA PHE A 281 0.19 -5.08 -12.79
C PHE A 281 0.80 -4.69 -14.15
N ALA A 282 0.38 -5.32 -15.25
CA ALA A 282 0.82 -4.93 -16.59
C ALA A 282 0.45 -3.47 -16.90
N GLU A 283 -0.79 -3.07 -16.63
CA GLU A 283 -1.24 -1.68 -16.81
C GLU A 283 -0.50 -0.69 -15.91
N LEU A 284 -0.22 -1.08 -14.65
CA LEU A 284 0.60 -0.30 -13.74
C LEU A 284 1.98 -0.04 -14.34
N MET A 285 2.65 -1.10 -14.79
CA MET A 285 4.00 -0.99 -15.36
C MET A 285 4.00 -0.18 -16.65
N GLU A 286 3.00 -0.36 -17.51
CA GLU A 286 2.84 0.43 -18.73
C GLU A 286 2.65 1.92 -18.42
N THR A 287 1.79 2.25 -17.47
CA THR A 287 1.61 3.65 -17.04
C THR A 287 2.91 4.22 -16.47
N LEU A 288 3.57 3.50 -15.56
CA LEU A 288 4.76 4.02 -14.89
C LEU A 288 5.96 4.17 -15.85
N ARG A 289 6.15 3.23 -16.78
CA ARG A 289 7.20 3.31 -17.83
C ARG A 289 6.95 4.43 -18.82
N ASN A 290 5.70 4.82 -19.05
CA ASN A 290 5.38 5.90 -19.97
C ASN A 290 5.23 7.27 -19.30
N ASP A 291 5.09 7.36 -17.98
CA ASP A 291 4.84 8.62 -17.29
C ASP A 291 5.58 8.68 -15.95
N VAL A 292 6.74 9.37 -15.90
CA VAL A 292 7.43 9.62 -14.62
C VAL A 292 6.55 10.47 -13.70
N GLY A 293 5.68 11.32 -14.26
CA GLY A 293 4.67 12.10 -13.55
C GLY A 293 3.66 11.27 -12.76
N ALA A 294 3.45 10.01 -13.16
CA ALA A 294 2.60 9.07 -12.43
C ALA A 294 3.19 8.70 -11.06
N MET A 295 4.51 8.82 -10.87
CA MET A 295 5.22 8.53 -9.62
C MET A 295 5.79 9.79 -8.95
N LEU A 296 6.34 10.74 -9.72
CA LEU A 296 6.98 11.96 -9.23
C LEU A 296 6.23 13.18 -9.75
N TRP A 297 5.67 13.99 -8.86
CA TRP A 297 4.90 15.17 -9.24
C TRP A 297 5.39 16.43 -8.54
N LYS A 298 5.14 17.59 -9.13
CA LYS A 298 5.57 18.89 -8.60
C LYS A 298 4.41 19.86 -8.70
N THR A 299 4.00 20.45 -7.59
CA THR A 299 3.01 21.55 -7.62
C THR A 299 3.65 22.81 -8.18
N LYS A 300 2.84 23.74 -8.72
CA LYS A 300 3.33 24.99 -9.35
C LYS A 300 4.33 25.78 -8.48
N ARG A 301 4.20 25.72 -7.16
CA ARG A 301 5.04 26.45 -6.19
C ARG A 301 6.08 25.59 -5.48
N ALA A 302 6.07 24.27 -5.66
CA ALA A 302 7.05 23.40 -5.02
C ALA A 302 8.44 23.62 -5.65
N ARG A 303 9.50 23.61 -4.83
CA ARG A 303 10.88 23.66 -5.33
C ARG A 303 11.33 22.31 -5.87
N HIS A 304 10.89 21.23 -5.23
CA HIS A 304 11.27 19.85 -5.53
C HIS A 304 10.06 19.01 -5.91
N TYR A 305 10.33 17.91 -6.62
CA TYR A 305 9.32 16.87 -6.85
C TYR A 305 8.97 16.16 -5.54
N ILE A 306 7.75 15.65 -5.48
CA ILE A 306 7.19 14.87 -4.40
C ILE A 306 6.90 13.48 -4.95
N VAL A 307 7.18 12.46 -4.16
CA VAL A 307 6.90 11.07 -4.51
C VAL A 307 5.45 10.77 -4.16
N LYS A 308 4.70 10.18 -5.09
CA LYS A 308 3.39 9.58 -4.81
C LYS A 308 3.65 8.22 -4.14
N PRO A 309 3.12 7.98 -2.92
CA PRO A 309 3.27 6.69 -2.27
C PRO A 309 2.54 5.59 -3.07
N ILE A 310 3.06 4.36 -3.00
CA ILE A 310 2.49 3.21 -3.70
C ILE A 310 1.01 2.98 -3.33
N ASP A 311 0.64 3.22 -2.07
CA ASP A 311 -0.73 3.18 -1.55
C ASP A 311 -1.71 4.06 -2.32
N LYS A 312 -1.23 5.11 -2.98
CA LYS A 312 -2.05 5.97 -3.84
C LYS A 312 -1.97 5.58 -5.30
N ILE A 313 -0.82 5.07 -5.75
CA ILE A 313 -0.62 4.72 -7.16
C ILE A 313 -1.49 3.51 -7.51
N LEU A 314 -1.39 2.42 -6.73
CA LEU A 314 -2.04 1.15 -7.03
C LEU A 314 -3.57 1.27 -7.13
N PRO A 315 -4.31 1.60 -6.05
CA PRO A 315 -5.76 1.58 -6.11
C PRO A 315 -6.30 2.60 -7.11
N ARG A 316 -5.69 3.79 -7.23
CA ARG A 316 -6.17 4.80 -8.19
C ARG A 316 -6.01 4.36 -9.63
N LEU A 317 -4.90 3.72 -9.97
CA LEU A 317 -4.68 3.22 -11.32
C LEU A 317 -5.67 2.11 -11.64
N VAL A 318 -5.84 1.15 -10.72
CA VAL A 318 -6.79 0.04 -10.90
C VAL A 318 -8.22 0.55 -11.03
N MET A 319 -8.66 1.45 -10.15
CA MET A 319 -10.01 2.04 -10.24
C MET A 319 -10.22 2.82 -11.53
N ARG A 320 -9.22 3.59 -11.98
CA ARG A 320 -9.31 4.36 -13.23
C ARG A 320 -9.45 3.45 -14.45
N THR A 321 -8.76 2.32 -14.48
CA THR A 321 -8.74 1.41 -15.64
C THR A 321 -9.92 0.43 -15.62
N TYR A 322 -10.27 -0.10 -14.44
CA TYR A 322 -11.20 -1.23 -14.31
C TYR A 322 -12.48 -0.90 -13.52
N GLY A 323 -12.63 0.32 -13.01
CA GLY A 323 -13.77 0.75 -12.20
C GLY A 323 -13.55 0.57 -10.70
N GLN A 324 -14.38 1.22 -9.88
CA GLN A 324 -14.25 1.25 -8.42
C GLN A 324 -14.36 -0.15 -7.78
N GLU A 325 -15.24 -1.00 -8.32
CA GLU A 325 -15.44 -2.38 -7.84
C GLU A 325 -14.26 -3.32 -8.11
N ALA A 326 -13.29 -2.89 -8.94
CA ALA A 326 -12.09 -3.68 -9.20
C ALA A 326 -11.11 -3.67 -8.02
N VAL A 327 -11.30 -2.78 -7.04
CA VAL A 327 -10.53 -2.72 -5.81
C VAL A 327 -11.43 -3.05 -4.62
N LEU A 328 -11.11 -4.14 -3.91
CA LEU A 328 -11.95 -4.63 -2.82
C LEU A 328 -11.22 -4.68 -1.48
N LEU A 329 -11.96 -4.36 -0.42
CA LEU A 329 -11.52 -4.43 0.97
C LEU A 329 -12.43 -5.37 1.75
N PRO A 330 -11.89 -6.14 2.71
CA PRO A 330 -12.67 -6.94 3.63
C PRO A 330 -13.16 -6.08 4.80
N SER A 331 -14.37 -6.36 5.29
CA SER A 331 -14.87 -5.84 6.57
C SER A 331 -14.08 -6.38 7.76
N HIS A 332 -13.49 -7.58 7.64
CA HIS A 332 -12.65 -8.18 8.66
C HIS A 332 -11.25 -8.47 8.08
N PRO A 333 -10.28 -7.56 8.26
CA PRO A 333 -8.91 -7.77 7.79
C PRO A 333 -8.30 -9.07 8.34
N ALA A 334 -7.51 -9.75 7.51
CA ALA A 334 -6.72 -10.91 7.91
C ALA A 334 -5.38 -10.49 8.53
N PHE A 335 -4.89 -9.30 8.18
CA PHE A 335 -3.63 -8.75 8.65
C PHE A 335 -3.84 -7.38 9.29
N PHE A 336 -3.15 -7.16 10.40
CA PHE A 336 -3.18 -5.93 11.17
C PHE A 336 -1.78 -5.31 11.21
N ARG A 337 -1.72 -3.98 11.28
CA ARG A 337 -0.45 -3.26 11.41
C ARG A 337 0.13 -3.51 12.81
N ALA A 338 1.35 -4.01 12.88
CA ALA A 338 2.09 -4.17 14.13
C ALA A 338 2.17 -2.82 14.87
N PRO A 339 2.20 -2.84 16.22
CA PRO A 339 2.54 -1.66 17.00
C PRO A 339 3.88 -1.13 16.50
N MET A 340 3.94 0.15 16.15
CA MET A 340 5.17 0.71 15.60
C MET A 340 6.24 0.69 16.70
N LEU A 341 7.27 -0.14 16.51
CA LEU A 341 8.51 -0.05 17.25
C LEU A 341 9.18 1.28 16.87
N THR A 342 8.77 2.37 17.53
CA THR A 342 9.17 3.77 17.28
C THR A 342 9.58 4.06 15.84
N SER A 343 8.64 4.51 15.00
CA SER A 343 8.94 4.85 13.61
C SER A 343 10.13 5.81 13.54
N LYS A 344 11.29 5.34 13.08
CA LYS A 344 12.50 6.17 12.92
C LYS A 344 12.28 7.36 11.97
N ILE A 345 11.19 7.36 11.22
CA ILE A 345 10.82 8.40 10.25
C ILE A 345 9.70 9.29 10.82
N HIS A 346 8.83 8.76 11.67
CA HIS A 346 7.50 9.30 11.95
C HIS A 346 6.98 9.00 13.37
N THR A 347 7.83 9.04 14.40
CA THR A 347 7.46 8.71 15.80
C THR A 347 6.16 9.37 16.29
N LYS A 348 5.90 10.61 15.87
CA LYS A 348 4.67 11.34 16.21
C LYS A 348 3.36 10.68 15.76
N TRP A 349 3.41 9.74 14.82
CA TRP A 349 2.24 9.05 14.30
C TRP A 349 2.02 7.68 14.95
N ASP A 350 2.97 7.17 15.74
CA ASP A 350 2.93 5.81 16.28
C ASP A 350 1.73 5.57 17.18
N ALA A 351 1.41 6.52 18.07
CA ALA A 351 0.22 6.46 18.92
C ALA A 351 -1.07 6.40 18.08
N GLU A 352 -1.15 7.21 17.01
CA GLU A 352 -2.32 7.22 16.12
C GLU A 352 -2.45 5.93 15.29
N PHE A 353 -1.33 5.30 14.93
CA PHE A 353 -1.34 3.95 14.35
C PHE A 353 -1.89 2.93 15.34
N CYS A 354 -1.40 2.92 16.59
CA CYS A 354 -1.88 1.99 17.62
C CYS A 354 -3.38 2.18 17.88
N LYS A 355 -3.87 3.43 17.99
CA LYS A 355 -5.30 3.74 18.13
C LYS A 355 -6.11 3.23 16.93
N SER A 356 -5.62 3.45 15.72
CA SER A 356 -6.29 3.02 14.49
C SER A 356 -6.34 1.48 14.37
N THR A 357 -5.25 0.79 14.69
CA THR A 357 -5.23 -0.69 14.71
C THR A 357 -6.15 -1.23 15.82
N LYS A 358 -6.14 -0.65 17.02
CA LYS A 358 -7.02 -1.05 18.12
C LYS A 358 -8.50 -0.92 17.72
N PHE A 359 -8.88 0.22 17.14
CA PHE A 359 -10.23 0.44 16.63
C PHE A 359 -10.63 -0.62 15.59
N GLN A 360 -9.70 -0.99 14.69
CA GLN A 360 -9.94 -2.02 13.67
C GLN A 360 -10.07 -3.43 14.27
N LEU A 361 -9.27 -3.75 15.30
CA LEU A 361 -9.35 -5.01 16.03
C LEU A 361 -10.70 -5.15 16.72
N GLU A 362 -11.13 -4.12 17.46
CA GLU A 362 -12.42 -4.10 18.16
C GLU A 362 -13.60 -4.32 17.20
N HIS A 363 -13.59 -3.64 16.04
CA HIS A 363 -14.60 -3.87 14.99
C HIS A 363 -14.54 -5.26 14.38
N SER A 364 -13.39 -5.93 14.47
CA SER A 364 -13.22 -7.30 13.99
C SER A 364 -13.50 -8.36 15.05
N GLY A 365 -14.01 -7.98 16.23
CA GLY A 365 -14.20 -8.88 17.37
C GLY A 365 -12.89 -9.40 17.95
N LEU A 366 -11.79 -8.65 17.80
CA LEU A 366 -10.45 -9.01 18.25
C LEU A 366 -9.88 -7.95 19.19
N SER A 367 -8.78 -8.31 19.82
CA SER A 367 -7.96 -7.48 20.70
C SER A 367 -6.47 -7.68 20.37
N TRP A 368 -5.60 -6.91 21.01
CA TRP A 368 -4.15 -7.09 20.86
C TRP A 368 -3.66 -8.46 21.31
N SER A 369 -4.33 -9.11 22.28
CA SER A 369 -3.97 -10.45 22.75
C SER A 369 -4.28 -11.55 21.75
N ASP A 370 -5.16 -11.29 20.78
CA ASP A 370 -5.48 -12.25 19.71
C ASP A 370 -4.44 -12.25 18.60
N LEU A 371 -3.58 -11.23 18.55
CA LEU A 371 -2.51 -11.14 17.57
C LEU A 371 -1.25 -11.85 18.07
N TRP A 372 -0.56 -12.56 17.16
CA TRP A 372 0.81 -12.98 17.42
C TRP A 372 1.69 -11.74 17.51
N LEU A 373 2.30 -11.47 18.66
CA LEU A 373 3.15 -10.31 18.90
C LEU A 373 4.48 -10.74 19.54
N THR A 374 5.57 -10.09 19.15
CA THR A 374 6.86 -10.26 19.84
C THR A 374 6.80 -9.67 21.26
N ALA A 375 7.71 -10.08 22.14
CA ALA A 375 7.77 -9.55 23.51
C ALA A 375 7.91 -8.01 23.54
N MET A 376 8.71 -7.45 22.63
CA MET A 376 8.90 -6.00 22.51
C MET A 376 7.62 -5.30 22.03
N GLU A 377 6.88 -5.88 21.09
CA GLU A 377 5.61 -5.32 20.62
C GLU A 377 4.53 -5.35 21.70
N LYS A 378 4.47 -6.43 22.49
CA LYS A 378 3.59 -6.50 23.67
C LYS A 378 3.89 -5.38 24.66
N ALA A 379 5.16 -5.05 24.89
CA ALA A 379 5.54 -3.94 25.76
C ALA A 379 5.10 -2.58 25.21
N VAL A 380 5.19 -2.37 23.89
CA VAL A 380 4.71 -1.14 23.23
C VAL A 380 3.19 -1.00 23.33
N VAL A 381 2.45 -2.09 23.12
CA VAL A 381 0.98 -2.10 23.32
C VAL A 381 0.65 -1.74 24.76
N ALA A 382 1.27 -2.41 25.73
CA ALA A 382 1.01 -2.16 27.15
C ALA A 382 1.30 -0.70 27.55
N TYR A 383 2.35 -0.09 27.01
CA TYR A 383 2.67 1.32 27.23
C TYR A 383 1.54 2.25 26.74
N HIS A 384 1.06 2.06 25.51
CA HIS A 384 0.00 2.90 24.94
C HIS A 384 -1.41 2.59 25.46
N GLU A 385 -1.62 1.47 26.15
CA GLU A 385 -2.88 1.20 26.84
C GLU A 385 -2.96 1.84 28.24
N GLN A 386 -1.84 2.33 28.76
CA GLN A 386 -1.76 3.05 30.05
C GLN A 386 -1.85 4.57 29.90
N GLU A 387 -1.53 5.10 28.70
CA GLU A 387 -1.72 6.51 28.32
C GLU A 387 -3.17 6.78 27.87
#